data_AF-A0A0G0T709-F1
#
_entry.id   AF-A0A0G0T709-F1
#
_cell.length_a   1.000
_cell.length_b   1.000
_cell.length_c   1.000
_cell.angle_alpha   90.00
_cell.angle_beta   90.00
_cell.angle_gamma   90.00
#
_symmetry.space_group_name_H-M   'P 1'
#
loop_
_entity.id
_entity.type
_entity.pdbx_description
1 polymer ?
#
loop_
_entity_poly.entity_id
_entity_poly.type
_entity_poly.pdbx_seq_one_letter_code
_entity_poly.pdbx_strand_id
1 'polypeptide(L)'
;MKIIDLSQPLFDGMEVYLGDPEVHIKQVHNLNKEGWRLRYLQFSTHIDTHADALAHMDERGTAIDKIPIEKFIGKTVLVKTTDKFPKGVGLAFADKNLGLDLFHKIVDAKPLFVVVGDKCDFELEMERKLLQNGILTMAGLVNMDKLPKNKPFVFYGVPLKIKDGDGSPIRAFAVLE
;
A
#
# COMPACT_ATOMS: atom_id res chain seq x y z
N MET A 1 15.77 17.58 -4.60
CA MET A 1 14.97 16.45 -4.10
C MET A 1 13.82 16.21 -5.06
N LYS A 2 13.76 15.04 -5.69
CA LYS A 2 12.67 14.69 -6.62
C LYS A 2 11.69 13.78 -5.89
N ILE A 3 10.40 14.13 -5.92
CA ILE A 3 9.32 13.34 -5.32
C ILE A 3 8.51 12.70 -6.46
N ILE A 4 8.18 11.42 -6.31
CA ILE A 4 7.29 10.69 -7.22
C ILE A 4 6.04 10.33 -6.43
N ASP A 5 4.89 10.84 -6.88
CA ASP A 5 3.59 10.44 -6.35
C ASP A 5 3.24 9.03 -6.85
N LEU A 6 2.93 8.14 -5.92
CA LEU A 6 2.62 6.74 -6.18
C LEU A 6 1.15 6.41 -5.86
N SER A 7 0.31 7.42 -5.62
CA SER A 7 -1.08 7.25 -5.20
C SER A 7 -2.07 7.38 -6.35
N GLN A 8 -3.07 6.50 -6.37
CA GLN A 8 -4.25 6.59 -7.21
C GLN A 8 -5.14 7.78 -6.79
N PRO A 9 -5.81 8.47 -7.72
CA PRO A 9 -6.86 9.41 -7.37
C PRO A 9 -8.11 8.65 -6.90
N LEU A 10 -8.68 9.04 -5.76
CA LEU A 10 -9.98 8.55 -5.33
C LEU A 10 -11.11 9.38 -5.96
N PHE A 11 -12.07 8.72 -6.59
CA PHE A 11 -13.25 9.36 -7.19
C PHE A 11 -14.51 8.51 -7.04
N ASP A 12 -15.67 9.17 -7.16
CA ASP A 12 -16.98 8.52 -7.06
C ASP A 12 -17.16 7.49 -8.19
N GLY A 13 -17.60 6.27 -7.85
CA GLY A 13 -17.84 5.22 -8.82
C GLY A 13 -16.58 4.64 -9.47
N MET A 14 -15.40 4.80 -8.86
CA MET A 14 -14.19 4.12 -9.31
C MET A 14 -14.33 2.59 -9.21
N GLU A 15 -13.55 1.87 -10.01
CA GLU A 15 -13.48 0.41 -9.94
C GLU A 15 -12.96 -0.01 -8.56
N VAL A 16 -13.53 -1.10 -8.05
CA VAL A 16 -13.17 -1.71 -6.76
C VAL A 16 -12.84 -3.17 -6.97
N TYR A 17 -12.15 -3.77 -6.00
CA TYR A 17 -11.93 -5.21 -5.99
C TYR A 17 -13.28 -5.96 -6.05
N LEU A 18 -13.33 -7.08 -6.75
CA LEU A 18 -14.58 -7.82 -6.93
C LEU A 18 -15.10 -8.31 -5.57
N GLY A 19 -16.23 -7.76 -5.14
CA GLY A 19 -16.87 -8.06 -3.85
C GLY A 19 -16.74 -6.94 -2.82
N ASP A 20 -15.90 -5.94 -3.06
CA ASP A 20 -15.76 -4.78 -2.18
C ASP A 20 -16.93 -3.79 -2.31
N PRO A 21 -17.21 -2.99 -1.27
CA PRO A 21 -18.19 -1.91 -1.34
C PRO A 21 -17.80 -0.86 -2.39
N GLU A 22 -18.79 -0.35 -3.11
CA GLU A 22 -18.61 0.78 -4.02
C GLU A 22 -18.09 2.03 -3.29
N VAL A 23 -17.26 2.80 -3.99
CA VAL A 23 -16.80 4.11 -3.52
C VAL A 23 -17.86 5.18 -3.79
N HIS A 24 -18.21 5.92 -2.75
CA HIS A 24 -19.10 7.07 -2.85
C HIS A 24 -18.43 8.35 -2.35
N ILE A 25 -18.31 9.33 -3.25
CA ILE A 25 -17.77 10.67 -2.93
C ILE A 25 -18.78 11.74 -3.37
N LYS A 26 -19.63 12.15 -2.43
CA LYS A 26 -20.79 13.02 -2.71
C LYS A 26 -20.56 14.43 -2.20
N GLN A 27 -20.91 15.44 -3.01
CA GLN A 27 -20.90 16.84 -2.56
C GLN A 27 -22.07 17.10 -1.62
N VAL A 28 -21.77 17.51 -0.39
CA VAL A 28 -22.76 17.82 0.66
C VAL A 28 -23.03 19.31 0.72
N HIS A 29 -21.99 20.14 0.68
CA HIS A 29 -22.11 21.61 0.64
C HIS A 29 -21.50 22.20 -0.64
N ASN A 30 -22.11 23.29 -1.09
CA ASN A 30 -21.75 24.06 -2.26
C ASN A 30 -21.24 25.46 -1.84
N LEU A 31 -20.19 25.92 -2.52
CA LEU A 31 -19.58 27.20 -2.20
C LEU A 31 -20.56 28.39 -2.31
N ASN A 32 -21.43 28.39 -3.31
CA ASN A 32 -22.37 29.48 -3.58
C ASN A 32 -23.55 29.55 -2.60
N LYS A 33 -23.82 28.48 -1.86
CA LYS A 33 -24.96 28.39 -0.94
C LYS A 33 -24.51 28.43 0.51
N GLU A 34 -23.53 27.60 0.86
CA GLU A 34 -23.03 27.50 2.23
C GLU A 34 -21.78 28.38 2.48
N GLY A 35 -21.06 28.80 1.45
CA GLY A 35 -19.79 29.54 1.61
C GLY A 35 -18.56 28.65 1.75
N TRP A 36 -18.73 27.32 1.73
CA TRP A 36 -17.65 26.34 1.64
C TRP A 36 -18.09 25.08 0.89
N ARG A 37 -17.11 24.28 0.43
CA ARG A 37 -17.38 22.96 -0.16
C ARG A 37 -17.11 21.89 0.88
N LEU A 38 -17.98 20.89 0.93
CA LEU A 38 -17.82 19.71 1.77
C LEU A 38 -18.22 18.48 0.96
N ARG A 39 -17.43 17.41 1.05
CA ARG A 39 -17.75 16.12 0.46
C ARG A 39 -17.86 15.07 1.55
N TYR A 40 -18.85 14.19 1.42
CA TYR A 40 -18.93 12.93 2.15
C TYR A 40 -18.17 11.86 1.38
N LEU A 41 -17.35 11.07 2.07
CA LEU A 41 -16.56 10.00 1.49
C LEU A 41 -16.92 8.68 2.19
N GLN A 42 -17.13 7.63 1.40
CA GLN A 42 -17.32 6.25 1.84
C GLN A 42 -16.54 5.34 0.88
N PHE A 43 -15.71 4.46 1.44
CA PHE A 43 -14.88 3.51 0.70
C PHE A 43 -14.38 2.40 1.63
N SER A 44 -13.90 1.30 1.04
CA SER A 44 -13.21 0.20 1.73
C SER A 44 -11.88 0.65 2.36
N THR A 45 -11.43 0.00 3.43
CA THR A 45 -10.08 0.22 4.00
C THR A 45 -8.96 -0.17 3.01
N HIS A 46 -9.29 -0.99 2.02
CA HIS A 46 -8.38 -1.54 1.01
C HIS A 46 -8.58 -0.90 -0.38
N ILE A 47 -9.15 0.31 -0.42
CA ILE A 47 -9.37 0.98 -1.70
C ILE A 47 -8.04 1.41 -2.35
N ASP A 48 -7.75 0.81 -3.50
CA ASP A 48 -6.69 1.20 -4.44
C ASP A 48 -5.32 1.35 -3.77
N THR A 49 -4.73 2.55 -3.66
CA THR A 49 -3.45 2.72 -2.94
C THR A 49 -3.65 2.63 -1.42
N HIS A 50 -3.35 1.47 -0.83
CA HIS A 50 -3.59 1.18 0.59
C HIS A 50 -2.44 0.41 1.25
N ALA A 51 -2.51 0.32 2.58
CA ALA A 51 -1.65 -0.49 3.42
C ALA A 51 -2.48 -1.44 4.27
N ASP A 52 -2.06 -2.70 4.33
CA ASP A 52 -2.69 -3.73 5.11
C ASP A 52 -2.09 -3.77 6.51
N ALA A 53 -2.95 -3.83 7.52
CA ALA A 53 -2.52 -4.16 8.86
C ALA A 53 -2.26 -5.66 8.96
N LEU A 54 -1.45 -6.06 9.94
CA LEU A 54 -1.27 -7.49 10.23
C LEU A 54 -2.60 -8.16 10.59
N ALA A 55 -3.52 -7.40 11.20
CA ALA A 55 -4.88 -7.85 11.55
C ALA A 55 -5.77 -8.19 10.33
N HIS A 56 -5.39 -7.78 9.10
CA HIS A 56 -6.18 -8.06 7.91
C HIS A 56 -6.36 -9.57 7.66
N MET A 57 -5.29 -10.35 7.87
CA MET A 57 -5.28 -11.79 7.60
C MET A 57 -4.67 -12.65 8.71
N ASP A 58 -4.42 -12.08 9.89
CA ASP A 58 -4.02 -12.80 11.12
C ASP A 58 -4.93 -12.38 12.28
N GLU A 59 -5.64 -13.33 12.89
CA GLU A 59 -6.50 -13.10 14.06
C GLU A 59 -5.72 -12.53 15.26
N ARG A 60 -4.40 -12.77 15.32
CA ARG A 60 -3.50 -12.23 16.35
C ARG A 60 -2.75 -10.98 15.86
N GLY A 61 -3.06 -10.53 14.65
CA GLY A 61 -2.44 -9.40 14.00
C GLY A 61 -2.74 -8.08 14.71
N THR A 62 -1.80 -7.15 14.59
CA THR A 62 -1.94 -5.79 15.10
C THR A 62 -2.74 -4.94 14.11
N ALA A 63 -3.76 -4.24 14.61
CA ALA A 63 -4.57 -3.29 13.84
C ALA A 63 -3.76 -2.04 13.43
N ILE A 64 -4.17 -1.38 12.35
CA ILE A 64 -3.41 -0.31 11.69
C ILE A 64 -3.08 0.87 12.63
N ASP A 65 -3.99 1.25 13.53
CA ASP A 65 -3.82 2.36 14.47
C ASP A 65 -2.80 2.10 15.58
N LYS A 66 -2.45 0.83 15.79
CA LYS A 66 -1.51 0.36 16.83
C LYS A 66 -0.11 0.09 16.27
N ILE A 67 0.05 0.09 14.95
CA ILE A 67 1.36 -0.07 14.29
C ILE A 67 2.09 1.28 14.31
N PRO A 68 3.35 1.35 14.80
CA PRO A 68 4.12 2.59 14.78
C PRO A 68 4.32 3.11 13.35
N ILE A 69 4.14 4.43 13.15
CA ILE A 69 4.13 5.07 11.83
C ILE A 69 5.44 4.88 11.04
N GLU A 70 6.57 4.77 11.74
CA GLU A 70 7.88 4.53 11.15
C GLU A 70 7.99 3.17 10.45
N LYS A 71 7.07 2.22 10.72
CA LYS A 71 7.01 0.93 10.01
C LYS A 71 6.51 1.05 8.58
N PHE A 72 5.87 2.16 8.21
CA PHE A 72 5.37 2.43 6.86
C PHE A 72 6.31 3.31 6.03
N ILE A 73 7.49 3.61 6.56
CA ILE A 73 8.47 4.50 5.95
C ILE A 73 9.82 3.78 5.93
N GLY A 74 10.51 3.82 4.81
CA GLY A 74 11.80 3.15 4.75
C GLY A 74 12.53 3.28 3.43
N LYS A 75 13.82 2.96 3.48
CA LYS A 75 14.62 2.76 2.28
C LYS A 75 14.06 1.55 1.52
N THR A 76 13.79 1.72 0.23
CA THR A 76 13.10 0.73 -0.61
C THR A 76 13.82 0.58 -1.93
N VAL A 77 13.78 -0.62 -2.51
CA VAL A 77 14.32 -0.90 -3.84
C VAL A 77 13.23 -1.52 -4.72
N LEU A 78 13.08 -0.99 -5.94
CA LEU A 78 12.29 -1.63 -6.99
C LEU A 78 13.07 -2.85 -7.52
N VAL A 79 12.49 -4.03 -7.33
CA VAL A 79 13.10 -5.32 -7.68
C VAL A 79 12.20 -6.13 -8.61
N LYS A 80 12.80 -7.03 -9.38
CA LYS A 80 12.10 -8.07 -10.13
C LYS A 80 12.07 -9.35 -9.32
N THR A 81 11.06 -10.18 -9.52
CA THR A 81 10.93 -11.50 -8.87
C THR A 81 12.15 -12.41 -9.08
N THR A 82 12.87 -12.24 -10.19
CA THR A 82 14.11 -12.96 -10.52
C THR A 82 15.35 -12.45 -9.79
N ASP A 83 15.34 -11.26 -9.22
CA ASP A 83 16.52 -10.62 -8.64
C ASP A 83 16.94 -11.28 -7.32
N LYS A 84 18.19 -11.09 -6.91
CA LYS A 84 18.59 -11.33 -5.52
C LYS A 84 18.09 -10.16 -4.67
N PHE A 85 17.21 -10.43 -3.71
CA PHE A 85 16.60 -9.36 -2.92
C PHE A 85 17.60 -8.73 -1.94
N PRO A 86 17.66 -7.38 -1.88
CA PRO A 86 18.44 -6.67 -0.87
C PRO A 86 17.85 -6.93 0.52
N LYS A 87 18.72 -6.98 1.54
CA LYS A 87 18.30 -7.28 2.91
C LYS A 87 17.97 -6.01 3.69
N GLY A 88 16.97 -6.06 4.57
CA GLY A 88 16.69 -4.99 5.54
C GLY A 88 16.17 -3.68 4.94
N VAL A 89 15.57 -3.75 3.74
CA VAL A 89 14.96 -2.61 3.03
C VAL A 89 13.54 -2.98 2.61
N GLY A 90 12.71 -2.01 2.27
CA GLY A 90 11.44 -2.27 1.60
C GLY A 90 11.68 -2.89 0.22
N LEU A 91 10.81 -3.81 -0.18
CA LEU A 91 10.84 -4.43 -1.51
C LEU A 91 9.62 -3.94 -2.30
N ALA A 92 9.87 -3.31 -3.45
CA ALA A 92 8.82 -2.87 -4.37
C ALA A 92 8.81 -3.75 -5.62
N PHE A 93 7.62 -4.17 -6.05
CA PHE A 93 7.40 -4.96 -7.25
C PHE A 93 6.38 -4.26 -8.17
N ALA A 94 6.56 -4.35 -9.49
CA ALA A 94 5.71 -3.64 -10.45
C ALA A 94 5.18 -4.50 -11.62
N ASP A 95 5.74 -5.70 -11.83
CA ASP A 95 5.62 -6.40 -13.12
C ASP A 95 4.89 -7.75 -13.05
N LYS A 96 4.87 -8.43 -11.89
CA LYS A 96 4.32 -9.79 -11.77
C LYS A 96 3.70 -9.99 -10.40
N ASN A 97 2.56 -10.69 -10.38
CA ASN A 97 1.93 -11.12 -9.13
C ASN A 97 2.90 -11.95 -8.28
N LEU A 98 2.82 -11.76 -6.97
CA LEU A 98 3.67 -12.43 -6.00
C LEU A 98 2.98 -13.69 -5.50
N GLY A 99 3.47 -14.83 -5.99
CA GLY A 99 3.02 -16.14 -5.56
C GLY A 99 3.82 -16.70 -4.37
N LEU A 100 3.30 -17.79 -3.82
CA LEU A 100 3.87 -18.44 -2.63
C LEU A 100 5.28 -19.00 -2.86
N ASP A 101 5.68 -19.24 -4.11
CA ASP A 101 7.03 -19.66 -4.50
C ASP A 101 8.11 -18.63 -4.09
N LEU A 102 7.74 -17.36 -3.95
CA LEU A 102 8.63 -16.27 -3.53
C LEU A 102 8.71 -16.09 -2.02
N PHE A 103 7.86 -16.77 -1.23
CA PHE A 103 7.69 -16.50 0.20
C PHE A 103 9.01 -16.60 0.99
N HIS A 104 9.69 -17.76 0.91
CA HIS A 104 10.95 -17.96 1.63
C HIS A 104 12.02 -16.95 1.22
N LYS A 105 12.08 -16.64 -0.08
CA LYS A 105 13.04 -15.68 -0.62
C LYS A 105 12.80 -14.27 -0.08
N ILE A 106 11.54 -13.86 0.07
CA ILE A 106 11.16 -12.56 0.65
C ILE A 106 11.47 -12.55 2.15
N VAL A 107 11.06 -13.58 2.90
CA VAL A 107 11.32 -13.65 4.36
C VAL A 107 12.81 -13.63 4.67
N ASP A 108 13.64 -14.34 3.90
CA ASP A 108 15.10 -14.36 4.04
C ASP A 108 15.77 -13.00 3.82
N ALA A 109 15.11 -12.11 3.07
CA ALA A 109 15.54 -10.73 2.87
C ALA A 109 15.25 -9.85 4.10
N LYS A 110 14.35 -10.27 5.00
CA LYS A 110 13.92 -9.50 6.18
C LYS A 110 13.53 -8.07 5.80
N PRO A 111 12.57 -7.89 4.88
CA PRO A 111 12.22 -6.57 4.40
C PRO A 111 11.56 -5.73 5.51
N LEU A 112 11.58 -4.41 5.34
CA LEU A 112 10.80 -3.52 6.22
C LEU A 112 9.29 -3.71 5.98
N PHE A 113 8.92 -3.86 4.71
CA PHE A 113 7.58 -4.09 4.18
C PHE A 113 7.71 -4.55 2.72
N VAL A 114 6.63 -5.04 2.12
CA VAL A 114 6.54 -5.35 0.69
C VAL A 114 5.46 -4.48 0.06
N VAL A 115 5.78 -3.86 -1.07
CA VAL A 115 4.80 -3.06 -1.83
C VAL A 115 4.66 -3.56 -3.26
N VAL A 116 3.45 -3.49 -3.80
CA VAL A 116 3.12 -3.86 -5.18
C VAL A 116 2.47 -2.70 -5.94
N GLY A 117 2.74 -2.62 -7.23
CA GLY A 117 2.16 -1.62 -8.12
C GLY A 117 0.73 -1.95 -8.56
N ASP A 118 0.09 -1.03 -9.27
CA ASP A 118 -1.26 -1.14 -9.85
C ASP A 118 -1.42 -2.26 -10.90
N LYS A 119 -0.33 -2.85 -11.37
CA LYS A 119 -0.29 -3.90 -12.41
C LYS A 119 0.13 -5.27 -11.89
N CYS A 120 0.33 -5.40 -10.58
CA CYS A 120 0.68 -6.67 -9.95
C CYS A 120 0.08 -6.74 -8.55
N ASP A 121 -0.23 -7.95 -8.11
CA ASP A 121 -0.90 -8.15 -6.82
C ASP A 121 -0.24 -9.28 -6.02
N PHE A 122 -0.63 -9.41 -4.75
CA PHE A 122 -0.31 -10.60 -3.97
C PHE A 122 -1.30 -11.72 -4.32
N GLU A 123 -0.82 -12.94 -4.47
CA GLU A 123 -1.73 -14.08 -4.36
C GLU A 123 -2.22 -14.19 -2.91
N LEU A 124 -3.50 -14.53 -2.71
CA LEU A 124 -4.14 -14.54 -1.39
C LEU A 124 -3.32 -15.26 -0.29
N GLU A 125 -2.81 -16.45 -0.61
CA GLU A 125 -2.02 -17.22 0.36
C GLU A 125 -0.62 -16.63 0.58
N MET A 126 -0.06 -15.94 -0.40
CA MET A 126 1.21 -15.23 -0.25
C MET A 126 1.05 -14.04 0.71
N GLU A 127 0.04 -13.20 0.49
CA GLU A 127 -0.26 -12.05 1.36
C GLU A 127 -0.51 -12.49 2.81
N ARG A 128 -1.39 -13.48 2.99
CA ARG A 128 -1.69 -14.08 4.29
C ARG A 128 -0.41 -14.49 5.03
N LYS A 129 0.51 -15.16 4.33
CA LYS A 129 1.77 -15.64 4.93
C LYS A 129 2.73 -14.51 5.28
N LEU A 130 2.79 -13.45 4.49
CA LEU A 130 3.59 -12.26 4.81
C LEU A 130 3.09 -11.57 6.06
N LEU A 131 1.77 -11.29 6.14
CA LEU A 131 1.15 -10.63 7.29
C LEU A 131 1.29 -11.48 8.56
N GLN A 132 1.09 -12.79 8.49
CA GLN A 132 1.32 -13.71 9.62
C GLN A 132 2.80 -13.79 10.05
N ASN A 133 3.75 -13.37 9.21
CA ASN A 133 5.16 -13.22 9.55
C ASN A 133 5.54 -11.81 10.02
N GLY A 134 4.56 -10.92 10.22
CA GLY A 134 4.80 -9.55 10.67
C GLY A 134 5.36 -8.63 9.57
N ILE A 135 5.24 -9.01 8.30
CA ILE A 135 5.66 -8.20 7.15
C ILE A 135 4.43 -7.46 6.63
N LEU A 136 4.46 -6.13 6.71
CA LEU A 136 3.38 -5.28 6.18
C LEU A 136 3.36 -5.34 4.64
N THR A 137 2.15 -5.33 4.09
CA THR A 137 1.88 -5.25 2.65
C THR A 137 1.19 -3.93 2.30
N MET A 138 1.46 -3.43 1.09
CA MET A 138 0.81 -2.24 0.54
C MET A 138 0.64 -2.44 -0.97
N ALA A 139 -0.52 -2.08 -1.50
CA ALA A 139 -0.88 -2.35 -2.88
C ALA A 139 -1.41 -1.11 -3.59
N GLY A 140 -1.62 -1.24 -4.91
CA GLY A 140 -2.22 -0.21 -5.74
C GLY A 140 -1.32 1.00 -6.00
N LEU A 141 0.01 0.85 -5.98
CA LEU A 141 0.93 1.95 -6.25
C LEU A 141 1.04 2.22 -7.76
N VAL A 142 0.78 3.45 -8.19
CA VAL A 142 0.97 3.87 -9.58
C VAL A 142 2.35 4.46 -9.84
N ASN A 143 2.67 4.76 -11.10
CA ASN A 143 3.90 5.44 -11.52
C ASN A 143 5.19 4.68 -11.16
N MET A 144 5.10 3.36 -10.95
CA MET A 144 6.23 2.51 -10.58
C MET A 144 7.35 2.52 -11.64
N ASP A 145 7.00 2.77 -12.90
CA ASP A 145 7.94 2.93 -14.03
C ASP A 145 8.85 4.16 -13.90
N LYS A 146 8.45 5.16 -13.09
CA LYS A 146 9.24 6.37 -12.82
C LYS A 146 10.28 6.18 -11.73
N LEU A 147 10.19 5.09 -10.95
CA LEU A 147 11.13 4.78 -9.89
C LEU A 147 12.48 4.31 -10.47
N PRO A 148 13.60 4.60 -9.78
CA PRO A 148 14.90 4.20 -10.29
C PRO A 148 15.08 2.68 -10.16
N LYS A 149 15.44 2.04 -11.27
CA LYS A 149 15.73 0.59 -11.31
C LYS A 149 17.01 0.30 -10.51
N ASN A 150 16.96 -0.68 -9.61
CA ASN A 150 18.11 -1.16 -8.82
C ASN A 150 18.85 -0.08 -8.01
N LYS A 151 18.23 1.08 -7.76
CA LYS A 151 18.75 2.08 -6.82
C LYS A 151 17.75 2.29 -5.70
N PRO A 152 18.22 2.51 -4.47
CA PRO A 152 17.33 2.78 -3.38
C PRO A 152 16.68 4.16 -3.51
N PHE A 153 15.47 4.27 -2.97
CA PHE A 153 14.76 5.50 -2.70
C PHE A 153 14.15 5.41 -1.30
N VAL A 154 13.67 6.52 -0.74
CA VAL A 154 12.89 6.47 0.51
C VAL A 154 11.41 6.45 0.16
N PHE A 155 10.72 5.39 0.56
CA PHE A 155 9.29 5.23 0.39
C PHE A 155 8.55 5.73 1.64
N TYR A 156 7.41 6.37 1.41
CA TYR A 156 6.47 6.82 2.43
C TYR A 156 5.09 6.27 2.07
N GLY A 157 4.54 5.37 2.87
CA GLY A 157 3.21 4.77 2.68
C GLY A 157 2.33 4.93 3.91
N VAL A 158 2.18 6.16 4.40
CA VAL A 158 1.60 6.44 5.71
C VAL A 158 0.07 6.25 5.71
N PRO A 159 -0.49 5.40 6.60
CA PRO A 159 -1.93 5.18 6.69
C PRO A 159 -2.65 6.23 7.53
N LEU A 160 -3.98 6.30 7.34
CA LEU A 160 -4.88 6.93 8.31
C LEU A 160 -4.86 6.09 9.60
N LYS A 161 -5.01 6.78 10.73
CA LYS A 161 -5.06 6.12 12.04
C LYS A 161 -6.48 5.59 12.34
N ILE A 162 -6.94 4.63 11.54
CA ILE A 162 -8.27 4.02 11.66
C ILE A 162 -8.29 3.10 12.88
N LYS A 163 -9.07 3.46 13.90
CA LYS A 163 -9.15 2.72 15.15
C LYS A 163 -9.60 1.27 14.90
N ASP A 164 -8.82 0.32 15.39
CA ASP A 164 -9.06 -1.12 15.22
C ASP A 164 -9.19 -1.54 13.73
N GLY A 165 -8.58 -0.76 12.81
CA GLY A 165 -8.66 -0.98 11.37
C GLY A 165 -7.80 -2.14 10.89
N ASP A 166 -8.33 -2.89 9.92
CA ASP A 166 -7.66 -3.98 9.23
C ASP A 166 -6.75 -3.49 8.08
N GLY A 167 -6.97 -2.28 7.59
CA GLY A 167 -6.13 -1.60 6.61
C GLY A 167 -6.42 -0.11 6.57
N SER A 168 -5.81 0.60 5.63
CA SER A 168 -6.12 2.00 5.36
C SER A 168 -5.63 2.40 3.97
N PRO A 169 -6.36 3.28 3.26
CA PRO A 169 -5.80 4.05 2.16
C PRO A 169 -4.58 4.85 2.63
N ILE A 170 -3.60 5.02 1.75
CA ILE A 170 -2.36 5.73 2.05
C ILE A 170 -2.09 6.82 1.01
N ARG A 171 -1.37 7.87 1.41
CA ARG A 171 -0.72 8.76 0.44
C ARG A 171 0.70 8.30 0.20
N ALA A 172 0.86 7.38 -0.75
CA ALA A 172 2.14 6.80 -1.12
C ALA A 172 2.98 7.75 -1.99
N PHE A 173 4.25 7.94 -1.64
CA PHE A 173 5.21 8.63 -2.49
C PHE A 173 6.65 8.16 -2.25
N ALA A 174 7.51 8.37 -3.24
CA ALA A 174 8.95 8.12 -3.15
C ALA A 174 9.74 9.42 -3.19
N VAL A 175 10.76 9.51 -2.35
CA VAL A 175 11.77 10.57 -2.38
C VAL A 175 13.06 10.00 -2.95
N LEU A 176 13.51 10.58 -4.07
CA LEU A 176 14.75 10.23 -4.72
C LEU A 176 15.88 11.13 -4.25
N GLU A 177 17.03 10.51 -3.95
CA GLU A 177 18.32 11.18 -3.75
C GLU A 177 18.97 11.56 -5.09
#